data_AF-A0A497IC13-F1
#
_entry.id   AF-A0A497IC13-F1
#
_cell.length_a   1.000
_cell.length_b   1.000
_cell.length_c   1.000
_cell.angle_alpha   90.00
_cell.angle_beta   90.00
_cell.angle_gamma   90.00
#
_symmetry.space_group_name_H-M   'P 1'
#
loop_
_entity.id
_entity.type
_entity.pdbx_description
1 polymer ?
#
loop_
_entity_poly.entity_id
_entity_poly.type
_entity_poly.pdbx_seq_one_letter_code
_entity_poly.pdbx_strand_id
1 'polypeptide(L)'
;MKVALFLCLFAASLSTARLGHLICQKNGWKAGFLVFLSAPFLLEFLKFETEAFAYPLLFLSLSFVLEKGWKNKAAALALASTATLIWPGSAIYFIAFIPYMLPLVFPVVAAAAAFPSKALFLLSRLAPSSANESAWLGGGIAFQGGLMLGIYGFFSKKARKLLPLAVFFGALAFTNPKFTALLSPVLAASLATGIQEFKWLKPLAYGVLAGMLAFSPIVVATLYDPTQADVSIVKAAVMEAQGETIYNDWSTGHMIEYYGGNPRNKAGGTSHFDCPGPCLVLTRKPPSGCKAMAVEPGSRGLRLYDCPTSPHQA
;
A
#
# COMPACT_ATOMS: atom_id res chain seq x y z
N MET A 1 -7.12 -4.64 18.09
CA MET A 1 -6.57 -4.01 16.87
C MET A 1 -5.74 -4.96 16.00
N LYS A 2 -4.70 -5.63 16.53
CA LYS A 2 -3.92 -6.65 15.78
C LYS A 2 -4.79 -7.75 15.16
N VAL A 3 -5.84 -8.19 15.86
CA VAL A 3 -6.84 -9.13 15.33
C VAL A 3 -7.58 -8.58 14.12
N ALA A 4 -7.97 -7.29 14.13
CA ALA A 4 -8.68 -6.68 13.00
C ALA A 4 -7.78 -6.58 11.76
N LEU A 5 -6.51 -6.16 11.93
CA LEU A 5 -5.53 -6.14 10.85
C LEU A 5 -5.25 -7.53 10.28
N PHE A 6 -5.15 -8.55 11.15
CA PHE A 6 -5.00 -9.93 10.72
C PHE A 6 -6.23 -10.42 9.94
N LEU A 7 -7.44 -10.08 10.38
CA LEU A 7 -8.68 -10.39 9.65
C LEU A 7 -8.72 -9.69 8.28
N CYS A 8 -8.26 -8.43 8.18
CA CYS A 8 -8.11 -7.72 6.92
C CYS A 8 -7.09 -8.41 6.00
N LEU A 9 -5.91 -8.76 6.51
CA LEU A 9 -4.89 -9.50 5.76
C LEU A 9 -5.45 -10.83 5.23
N PHE A 10 -6.16 -11.57 6.08
CA PHE A 10 -6.78 -12.83 5.73
C PHE A 10 -7.87 -12.65 4.67
N ALA A 11 -8.76 -11.67 4.83
CA ALA A 11 -9.80 -11.36 3.85
C ALA A 11 -9.20 -10.93 2.50
N ALA A 12 -8.16 -10.10 2.50
CA ALA A 12 -7.44 -9.69 1.29
C ALA A 12 -6.77 -10.88 0.57
N SER A 13 -6.23 -11.83 1.34
CA SER A 13 -5.65 -13.06 0.81
C SER A 13 -6.71 -13.99 0.22
N LEU A 14 -7.89 -14.09 0.86
CA LEU A 14 -9.05 -14.83 0.33
C LEU A 14 -9.60 -14.20 -0.96
N SER A 15 -9.70 -12.87 -1.01
CA SER A 15 -10.06 -12.14 -2.23
C SER A 15 -9.08 -12.45 -3.38
N THR A 16 -7.79 -12.55 -3.07
CA THR A 16 -6.76 -12.96 -4.04
C THR A 16 -6.89 -14.43 -4.44
N ALA A 17 -7.26 -15.32 -3.52
CA ALA A 17 -7.55 -16.71 -3.84
C ALA A 17 -8.74 -16.84 -4.81
N ARG A 18 -9.78 -16.02 -4.62
CA ARG A 18 -10.92 -15.92 -5.54
C ARG A 18 -10.48 -15.43 -6.92
N LEU A 19 -9.67 -14.38 -6.98
CA LEU A 19 -9.07 -13.90 -8.23
C LEU A 19 -8.30 -15.01 -8.96
N GLY A 20 -7.47 -15.74 -8.23
CA GLY A 20 -6.76 -16.91 -8.75
C GLY A 20 -7.70 -18.01 -9.24
N HIS A 21 -8.80 -18.28 -8.55
CA HIS A 21 -9.79 -19.29 -8.94
C HIS A 21 -10.47 -18.96 -10.27
N LEU A 22 -10.76 -17.68 -10.53
CA LEU A 22 -11.34 -17.22 -11.81
C LEU A 22 -10.41 -17.48 -13.01
N ILE A 23 -9.10 -17.41 -12.80
CA ILE A 23 -8.10 -17.71 -13.84
C ILE A 23 -7.82 -19.21 -13.90
N CYS A 24 -7.71 -19.86 -12.74
CA CYS A 24 -7.42 -21.28 -12.60
C CYS A 24 -8.20 -21.93 -11.44
N GLN A 25 -9.29 -22.61 -11.77
CA GLN A 25 -10.22 -23.21 -10.80
C GLN A 25 -9.56 -24.11 -9.75
N LYS A 26 -8.64 -25.00 -10.16
CA LYS A 26 -8.05 -26.01 -9.27
C LYS A 26 -7.01 -25.46 -8.30
N ASN A 27 -6.47 -24.28 -8.55
CA ASN A 27 -5.29 -23.77 -7.84
C ASN A 27 -5.44 -22.31 -7.36
N GLY A 28 -6.64 -21.75 -7.37
CA GLY A 28 -6.87 -20.39 -6.88
C GLY A 28 -6.35 -20.13 -5.47
N TRP A 29 -6.48 -21.11 -4.57
CA TRP A 29 -5.95 -21.04 -3.20
C TRP A 29 -4.44 -20.77 -3.15
N LYS A 30 -3.67 -21.23 -4.15
CA LYS A 30 -2.22 -20.96 -4.22
C LYS A 30 -1.93 -19.49 -4.44
N ALA A 31 -2.77 -18.78 -5.18
CA ALA A 31 -2.61 -17.33 -5.35
C ALA A 31 -2.80 -16.59 -4.02
N GLY A 32 -3.80 -16.99 -3.22
CA GLY A 32 -4.00 -16.46 -1.88
C GLY A 32 -2.84 -16.77 -0.94
N PHE A 33 -2.30 -17.99 -0.98
CA PHE A 33 -1.14 -18.37 -0.18
C PHE A 33 0.14 -17.62 -0.59
N LEU A 34 0.38 -17.47 -1.91
CA LEU A 34 1.50 -16.72 -2.45
C LEU A 34 1.47 -15.25 -2.03
N VAL A 35 0.29 -14.61 -2.07
CA VAL A 35 0.17 -13.21 -1.66
C VAL A 35 0.28 -13.06 -0.14
N PHE A 36 -0.27 -14.01 0.63
CA PHE A 36 -0.16 -14.01 2.10
C PHE A 36 1.30 -14.07 2.57
N LEU A 37 2.16 -14.78 1.85
CA LEU A 37 3.59 -14.88 2.16
C LEU A 37 4.44 -13.75 1.57
N SER A 38 3.84 -12.86 0.78
CA SER A 38 4.54 -11.73 0.18
C SER A 38 4.87 -10.68 1.24
N ALA A 39 6.15 -10.46 1.50
CA ALA A 39 6.61 -9.43 2.43
C ALA A 39 6.06 -8.02 2.13
N PRO A 40 6.07 -7.49 0.89
CA PRO A 40 5.49 -6.17 0.62
C PRO A 40 3.99 -6.13 0.88
N PHE A 41 3.29 -7.25 0.72
CA PHE A 41 1.87 -7.35 1.05
C PHE A 41 1.64 -7.35 2.57
N LEU A 42 2.37 -8.21 3.29
CA LEU A 42 2.30 -8.32 4.75
C LEU A 42 2.61 -6.99 5.45
N LEU A 43 3.63 -6.27 4.97
CA LEU A 43 4.04 -5.00 5.55
C LEU A 43 2.91 -3.96 5.57
N GLU A 44 2.06 -3.90 4.55
CA GLU A 44 0.94 -2.94 4.53
C GLU A 44 -0.12 -3.24 5.61
N PHE A 45 -0.31 -4.50 5.98
CA PHE A 45 -1.23 -4.86 7.07
C PHE A 45 -0.60 -4.70 8.46
N LEU A 46 0.72 -4.53 8.55
CA LEU A 46 1.42 -4.28 9.81
C LEU A 46 1.49 -2.79 10.17
N LYS A 47 1.50 -1.90 9.17
CA LYS A 47 1.64 -0.44 9.35
C LYS A 47 0.43 0.26 9.96
N PHE A 48 -0.70 -0.44 10.17
CA PHE A 48 -1.98 0.13 10.64
C PHE A 48 -2.38 1.43 9.90
N GLU A 49 -2.57 1.33 8.59
CA GLU A 49 -3.06 2.44 7.76
C GLU A 49 -4.46 2.14 7.20
N THR A 50 -5.16 3.17 6.68
CA THR A 50 -6.52 3.02 6.14
C THR A 50 -6.55 2.10 4.91
N GLU A 51 -5.43 2.00 4.21
CA GLU A 51 -5.12 1.06 3.14
C GLU A 51 -5.45 -0.39 3.52
N ALA A 52 -5.05 -0.83 4.71
CA ALA A 52 -5.24 -2.21 5.17
C ALA A 52 -6.72 -2.59 5.23
N PHE A 53 -7.61 -1.62 5.51
CA PHE A 53 -9.06 -1.81 5.53
C PHE A 53 -9.68 -1.73 4.12
N ALA A 54 -9.08 -0.96 3.21
CA ALA A 54 -9.54 -0.84 1.82
C ALA A 54 -9.15 -2.05 0.95
N TYR A 55 -7.97 -2.65 1.19
CA TYR A 55 -7.41 -3.73 0.37
C TYR A 55 -8.31 -4.96 0.20
N PRO A 56 -8.99 -5.50 1.23
CA PRO A 56 -9.92 -6.62 1.04
C PRO A 56 -11.01 -6.33 0.01
N LEU A 57 -11.57 -5.11 0.05
CA LEU A 57 -12.61 -4.64 -0.87
C LEU A 57 -12.05 -4.47 -2.29
N LEU A 58 -10.85 -3.89 -2.40
CA LEU A 58 -10.17 -3.67 -3.68
C LEU A 58 -9.78 -4.97 -4.37
N PHE A 59 -9.29 -5.96 -3.64
CA PHE A 59 -8.93 -7.25 -4.26
C PHE A 59 -10.16 -8.09 -4.59
N LEU A 60 -11.25 -7.92 -3.82
CA LEU A 60 -12.52 -8.52 -4.16
C LEU A 60 -13.11 -7.88 -5.42
N SER A 61 -13.00 -6.57 -5.57
CA SER A 61 -13.46 -5.85 -6.76
C SER A 61 -12.69 -6.28 -8.01
N LEU A 62 -11.39 -6.61 -7.92
CA LEU A 62 -10.62 -7.23 -9.02
C LEU A 62 -11.22 -8.56 -9.48
N SER A 63 -11.75 -9.36 -8.56
CA SER A 63 -12.39 -10.62 -8.93
C SER A 63 -13.67 -10.36 -9.72
N PHE A 64 -14.53 -9.47 -9.21
CA PHE A 64 -15.80 -9.13 -9.85
C PHE A 64 -15.63 -8.42 -11.20
N VAL A 65 -14.60 -7.57 -11.37
CA VAL A 65 -14.37 -6.89 -12.65
C VAL A 65 -13.95 -7.85 -13.75
N LEU A 66 -13.37 -9.01 -13.43
CA LEU A 66 -12.98 -9.99 -14.44
C LEU A 66 -14.10 -10.96 -14.80
N GLU A 67 -15.11 -11.08 -13.93
CA GLU A 67 -16.30 -11.87 -14.21
C GLU A 67 -17.15 -11.23 -15.32
N LYS A 68 -17.88 -12.07 -16.08
CA LYS A 68 -18.84 -11.61 -17.07
C LYS A 68 -20.13 -11.15 -16.38
N GLY A 69 -20.87 -10.26 -17.03
CA GLY A 69 -22.19 -9.79 -16.59
C GLY A 69 -22.16 -8.43 -15.89
N TRP A 70 -23.18 -7.60 -16.16
CA TRP A 70 -23.25 -6.22 -15.67
C TRP A 70 -23.35 -6.14 -14.14
N LYS A 71 -24.03 -7.10 -13.50
CA LYS A 71 -24.17 -7.17 -12.03
C LYS A 71 -22.81 -7.27 -11.34
N ASN A 72 -21.90 -8.06 -11.90
CA ASN A 72 -20.54 -8.21 -11.39
C ASN A 72 -19.73 -6.93 -11.59
N LYS A 73 -19.88 -6.24 -12.73
CA LYS A 73 -19.23 -4.93 -12.95
C LYS A 73 -19.74 -3.89 -11.97
N ALA A 74 -21.05 -3.84 -11.72
CA ALA A 74 -21.66 -2.96 -10.74
C ALA A 74 -21.16 -3.26 -9.32
N ALA A 75 -21.06 -4.54 -8.94
CA ALA A 75 -20.48 -4.95 -7.66
C ALA A 75 -19.01 -4.52 -7.52
N ALA A 76 -18.21 -4.67 -8.59
CA ALA A 76 -16.82 -4.22 -8.61
C ALA A 76 -16.71 -2.70 -8.41
N LEU A 77 -17.56 -1.91 -9.08
CA LEU A 77 -17.60 -0.46 -8.90
C LEU A 77 -18.07 -0.08 -7.50
N ALA A 78 -19.10 -0.72 -6.96
CA ALA A 78 -19.59 -0.46 -5.60
C ALA A 78 -18.50 -0.71 -4.55
N LEU A 79 -17.80 -1.84 -4.65
CA LEU A 79 -16.68 -2.17 -3.76
C LEU A 79 -15.52 -1.16 -3.88
N ALA A 80 -15.17 -0.74 -5.10
CA ALA A 80 -14.14 0.27 -5.32
C ALA A 80 -14.55 1.65 -4.78
N SER A 81 -15.83 2.03 -4.91
CA SER A 81 -16.39 3.25 -4.34
C SER A 81 -16.36 3.23 -2.82
N THR A 82 -16.79 2.13 -2.18
CA THR A 82 -16.70 1.97 -0.73
C THR A 82 -15.25 2.02 -0.26
N ALA A 83 -14.32 1.38 -0.97
CA ALA A 83 -12.90 1.47 -0.67
C ALA A 83 -12.36 2.91 -0.80
N THR A 84 -12.85 3.70 -1.76
CA THR A 84 -12.48 5.12 -1.93
C THR A 84 -12.91 5.98 -0.75
N LEU A 85 -14.04 5.65 -0.10
CA LEU A 85 -14.46 6.34 1.13
C LEU A 85 -13.52 6.07 2.31
N ILE A 86 -12.86 4.91 2.33
CA ILE A 86 -11.91 4.52 3.38
C ILE A 86 -10.51 5.06 3.06
N TRP A 87 -10.08 4.88 1.82
CA TRP A 87 -8.78 5.29 1.31
C TRP A 87 -8.96 5.94 -0.07
N PRO A 88 -8.86 7.28 -0.19
CA PRO A 88 -9.09 7.99 -1.45
C PRO A 88 -8.20 7.52 -2.61
N GLY A 89 -7.01 7.02 -2.32
CA GLY A 89 -6.10 6.42 -3.31
C GLY A 89 -6.68 5.21 -4.04
N SER A 90 -7.72 4.56 -3.47
CA SER A 90 -8.44 3.44 -4.10
C SER A 90 -9.06 3.80 -5.45
N ALA A 91 -9.34 5.08 -5.69
CA ALA A 91 -10.03 5.50 -6.90
C ALA A 91 -9.21 5.29 -8.20
N ILE A 92 -7.90 5.01 -8.09
CA ILE A 92 -7.09 4.50 -9.22
C ILE A 92 -7.66 3.20 -9.83
N TYR A 93 -8.43 2.41 -9.06
CA TYR A 93 -9.07 1.19 -9.56
C TYR A 93 -10.12 1.47 -10.63
N PHE A 94 -10.78 2.63 -10.61
CA PHE A 94 -11.72 3.01 -11.67
C PHE A 94 -11.01 3.13 -13.03
N ILE A 95 -9.78 3.66 -13.03
CA ILE A 95 -8.93 3.74 -14.23
C ILE A 95 -8.48 2.33 -14.63
N ALA A 96 -8.03 1.52 -13.66
CA ALA A 96 -7.60 0.13 -13.90
C ALA A 96 -8.72 -0.74 -14.51
N PHE A 97 -10.00 -0.42 -14.24
CA PHE A 97 -11.16 -1.17 -14.70
C PHE A 97 -11.62 -0.81 -16.12
N ILE A 98 -11.14 0.30 -16.69
CA ILE A 98 -11.51 0.76 -18.03
C ILE A 98 -11.42 -0.36 -19.10
N PRO A 99 -10.31 -1.12 -19.21
CA PRO A 99 -10.19 -2.16 -20.23
C PRO A 99 -11.23 -3.28 -20.10
N TYR A 100 -11.83 -3.45 -18.91
CA TYR A 100 -12.78 -4.51 -18.60
C TYR A 100 -14.23 -4.04 -18.56
N MET A 101 -14.45 -2.73 -18.70
CA MET A 101 -15.74 -2.07 -18.61
C MET A 101 -16.05 -1.25 -19.86
N LEU A 102 -15.43 -1.54 -21.02
CA LEU A 102 -15.57 -0.78 -22.26
C LEU A 102 -17.00 -0.25 -22.58
N PRO A 103 -18.10 -1.02 -22.39
CA PRO A 103 -19.47 -0.50 -22.61
C PRO A 103 -19.93 0.57 -21.61
N LEU A 104 -19.42 0.54 -20.38
CA LEU A 104 -19.71 1.50 -19.29
C LEU A 104 -18.75 2.69 -19.28
N VAL A 105 -17.58 2.55 -19.91
CA VAL A 105 -16.56 3.61 -19.99
C VAL A 105 -16.97 4.70 -20.97
N PHE A 106 -17.71 4.36 -22.02
CA PHE A 106 -18.13 5.31 -23.05
C PHE A 106 -18.87 6.55 -22.50
N PRO A 107 -19.89 6.41 -21.62
CA PRO A 107 -20.55 7.58 -21.02
C PRO A 107 -19.64 8.36 -20.05
N VAL A 108 -18.70 7.70 -19.36
CA VAL A 108 -17.76 8.37 -18.45
C VAL A 108 -16.71 9.17 -19.21
N VAL A 109 -16.17 8.62 -20.31
CA VAL A 109 -15.22 9.31 -21.19
C VAL A 109 -15.93 10.42 -21.97
N ALA A 110 -17.16 10.20 -22.43
CA ALA A 110 -17.97 11.25 -23.05
C ALA A 110 -18.27 12.40 -22.06
N ALA A 111 -18.59 12.09 -20.81
CA ALA A 111 -18.78 13.10 -19.75
C ALA A 111 -17.47 13.82 -19.40
N ALA A 112 -16.34 13.12 -19.33
CA ALA A 112 -15.03 13.71 -19.08
C ALA A 112 -14.56 14.62 -20.23
N ALA A 113 -14.85 14.24 -21.48
CA ALA A 113 -14.57 15.04 -22.66
C ALA A 113 -15.50 16.27 -22.77
N ALA A 114 -16.75 16.16 -22.31
CA ALA A 114 -17.69 17.28 -22.25
C ALA A 114 -17.34 18.31 -21.16
N PHE A 115 -16.60 17.91 -20.11
CA PHE A 115 -16.23 18.78 -18.99
C PHE A 115 -14.74 18.65 -18.63
N PRO A 116 -13.83 19.08 -19.52
CA PRO A 116 -12.39 18.82 -19.39
C PRO A 116 -11.78 19.44 -18.12
N SER A 117 -12.23 20.63 -17.71
CA SER A 117 -11.74 21.31 -16.49
C SER A 117 -12.12 20.58 -15.20
N LYS A 118 -13.30 19.94 -15.15
CA LYS A 118 -13.74 19.15 -14.00
C LYS A 118 -13.07 17.78 -13.95
N ALA A 119 -12.82 17.17 -15.11
CA ALA A 119 -12.07 15.92 -15.22
C ALA A 119 -10.61 16.10 -14.78
N LEU A 120 -9.96 17.21 -15.16
CA LEU A 120 -8.59 17.54 -14.74
C LEU A 120 -8.50 17.78 -13.23
N PHE A 121 -9.51 18.43 -12.64
CA PHE A 121 -9.61 18.63 -11.19
C PHE A 121 -9.84 17.33 -10.41
N LEU A 122 -10.63 16.39 -10.96
CA LEU A 122 -10.78 15.06 -10.38
C LEU A 122 -9.48 14.26 -10.48
N LEU A 123 -8.82 14.26 -11.64
CA LEU A 123 -7.53 13.60 -11.85
C LEU A 123 -6.43 14.14 -10.93
N SER A 124 -6.40 15.46 -10.67
CA SER A 124 -5.42 16.05 -9.75
C SER A 124 -5.67 15.70 -8.27
N ARG A 125 -6.91 15.35 -7.90
CA ARG A 125 -7.23 14.77 -6.57
C ARG A 125 -7.03 13.26 -6.49
N LEU A 126 -7.05 12.57 -7.63
CA LEU A 126 -6.75 11.14 -7.75
C LEU A 126 -5.25 10.88 -7.83
N ALA A 127 -4.47 11.87 -8.24
CA ALA A 127 -3.03 11.83 -8.19
C ALA A 127 -2.61 11.70 -6.71
N PRO A 128 -1.97 10.58 -6.32
CA PRO A 128 -1.46 10.44 -4.96
C PRO A 128 -0.53 11.62 -4.69
N SER A 129 -0.79 12.37 -3.61
CA SER A 129 0.11 13.43 -3.18
C SER A 129 1.47 12.79 -2.93
N SER A 130 2.39 13.00 -3.86
CA SER A 130 3.75 12.48 -3.81
C SER A 130 4.53 13.23 -2.76
N ALA A 131 4.23 12.99 -1.48
CA ALA A 131 5.23 13.15 -0.44
C ALA A 131 6.27 12.07 -0.73
N ASN A 132 7.44 12.51 -1.21
CA ASN A 132 8.54 11.66 -1.66
C ASN A 132 8.98 10.72 -0.53
N GLU A 133 8.41 9.52 -0.49
CA GLU A 133 9.05 8.39 0.17
C GLU A 133 10.33 8.09 -0.64
N SER A 134 11.48 8.37 -0.02
CA SER A 134 12.79 8.12 -0.63
C SER A 134 12.85 6.67 -1.11
N ALA A 135 12.76 6.52 -2.42
CA ALA A 135 12.66 5.27 -3.11
C ALA A 135 13.92 4.43 -2.87
N TRP A 136 13.82 3.44 -1.98
CA TRP A 136 14.60 2.23 -2.12
C TRP A 136 14.06 1.46 -3.34
N LEU A 137 14.33 1.99 -4.54
CA LEU A 137 14.05 1.37 -5.84
C LEU A 137 14.64 -0.06 -5.91
N GLY A 138 15.75 -0.31 -5.20
CA GLY A 138 16.34 -1.65 -5.07
C GLY A 138 15.58 -2.58 -4.12
N GLY A 139 14.88 -2.05 -3.11
CA GLY A 139 14.13 -2.84 -2.13
C GLY A 139 12.84 -3.41 -2.70
N GLY A 140 12.01 -2.58 -3.35
CA GLY A 140 10.71 -3.01 -3.88
C GLY A 140 10.79 -4.10 -4.96
N ILE A 141 11.81 -4.02 -5.83
CA ILE A 141 12.04 -4.97 -6.92
C ILE A 141 12.66 -6.27 -6.39
N ALA A 142 13.61 -6.19 -5.44
CA ALA A 142 14.18 -7.39 -4.80
C ALA A 142 13.15 -8.13 -3.93
N PHE A 143 12.28 -7.40 -3.21
CA PHE A 143 11.20 -7.97 -2.40
C PHE A 143 10.06 -8.57 -3.23
N GLN A 144 9.88 -8.13 -4.48
CA GLN A 144 8.98 -8.78 -5.44
C GLN A 144 9.61 -9.92 -6.22
N GLY A 145 10.90 -10.25 -6.03
CA GLY A 145 11.64 -11.18 -6.91
C GLY A 145 10.92 -12.52 -7.18
N GLY A 146 10.16 -13.03 -6.21
CA GLY A 146 9.31 -14.22 -6.40
C GLY A 146 8.04 -13.99 -7.18
N LEU A 147 7.36 -12.87 -6.93
CA LEU A 147 6.17 -12.49 -7.67
C LEU A 147 6.50 -12.00 -9.09
N MET A 148 7.74 -11.55 -9.35
CA MET A 148 8.21 -11.28 -10.71
C MET A 148 8.24 -12.55 -11.57
N LEU A 149 8.34 -13.75 -10.98
CA LEU A 149 8.11 -14.99 -11.71
C LEU A 149 6.68 -15.12 -12.24
N GLY A 150 5.74 -14.39 -11.64
CA GLY A 150 4.38 -14.21 -12.16
C GLY A 150 4.33 -13.55 -13.53
N ILE A 151 5.41 -12.87 -13.98
CA ILE A 151 5.51 -12.39 -15.36
C ILE A 151 5.48 -13.57 -16.34
N TYR A 152 6.18 -14.66 -16.03
CA TYR A 152 6.14 -15.88 -16.85
C TYR A 152 4.75 -16.53 -16.85
N GLY A 153 3.96 -16.30 -15.80
CA GLY A 153 2.56 -16.69 -15.76
C GLY A 153 1.75 -16.09 -16.92
N PHE A 154 2.06 -14.87 -17.38
CA PHE A 154 1.35 -14.24 -18.50
C PHE A 154 1.62 -14.90 -19.86
N PHE A 155 2.61 -15.79 -19.97
CA PHE A 155 2.73 -16.64 -21.17
C PHE A 155 1.52 -17.60 -21.31
N SER A 156 0.85 -17.93 -20.20
CA SER A 156 -0.43 -18.64 -20.19
C SER A 156 -1.54 -17.80 -20.83
N LYS A 157 -2.30 -18.41 -21.76
CA LYS A 157 -3.51 -17.78 -22.32
C LYS A 157 -4.53 -17.39 -21.24
N LYS A 158 -4.59 -18.12 -20.12
CA LYS A 158 -5.54 -17.85 -19.03
C LYS A 158 -5.14 -16.60 -18.25
N ALA A 159 -3.85 -16.48 -17.93
CA ALA A 159 -3.33 -15.35 -17.15
C ALA A 159 -3.25 -14.04 -17.95
N ARG A 160 -3.20 -14.07 -19.30
CA ARG A 160 -3.19 -12.85 -20.13
C ARG A 160 -4.33 -11.88 -19.85
N LYS A 161 -5.48 -12.37 -19.36
CA LYS A 161 -6.60 -11.50 -18.93
C LYS A 161 -6.24 -10.54 -17.81
N LEU A 162 -5.20 -10.84 -17.04
CA LEU A 162 -4.70 -10.00 -15.95
C LEU A 162 -3.64 -9.00 -16.43
N LEU A 163 -3.14 -9.11 -17.67
CA LEU A 163 -2.03 -8.30 -18.18
C LEU A 163 -2.32 -6.79 -18.14
N PRO A 164 -3.51 -6.29 -18.52
CA PRO A 164 -3.79 -4.85 -18.38
C PRO A 164 -3.69 -4.34 -16.94
N LEU A 165 -4.12 -5.15 -15.95
CA LEU A 165 -3.98 -4.79 -14.52
C LEU A 165 -2.51 -4.82 -14.10
N ALA A 166 -1.76 -5.82 -14.57
CA ALA A 166 -0.35 -5.97 -14.24
C ALA A 166 0.50 -4.82 -14.82
N VAL A 167 0.23 -4.41 -16.06
CA VAL A 167 0.90 -3.25 -16.68
C VAL A 167 0.53 -1.96 -15.95
N PHE A 168 -0.77 -1.76 -15.65
CA PHE A 168 -1.23 -0.55 -14.96
C PHE A 168 -0.64 -0.42 -13.54
N PHE A 169 -0.82 -1.44 -12.70
CA PHE A 169 -0.26 -1.41 -11.34
C PHE A 169 1.26 -1.52 -11.33
N GLY A 170 1.87 -2.16 -12.33
CA GLY A 170 3.31 -2.18 -12.52
C GLY A 170 3.88 -0.81 -12.82
N ALA A 171 3.24 -0.03 -13.70
CA ALA A 171 3.62 1.35 -13.97
C ALA A 171 3.49 2.22 -12.72
N LEU A 172 2.41 2.06 -11.94
CA LEU A 172 2.24 2.75 -10.65
C LEU A 172 3.29 2.33 -9.62
N ALA A 173 3.61 1.04 -9.52
CA ALA A 173 4.65 0.56 -8.60
C ALA A 173 6.04 1.11 -8.97
N PHE A 174 6.28 1.39 -10.25
CA PHE A 174 7.51 2.02 -10.73
C PHE A 174 7.61 3.50 -10.31
N THR A 175 6.48 4.20 -10.25
CA THR A 175 6.45 5.60 -9.81
C THR A 175 6.41 5.74 -8.30
N ASN A 176 5.77 4.79 -7.59
CA ASN A 176 5.73 4.76 -6.15
C ASN A 176 5.68 3.30 -5.64
N PRO A 177 6.69 2.85 -4.86
CA PRO A 177 6.78 1.48 -4.36
C PRO A 177 5.63 1.09 -3.40
N LYS A 178 4.86 2.04 -2.86
CA LYS A 178 3.65 1.74 -2.08
C LYS A 178 2.60 0.99 -2.92
N PHE A 179 2.56 1.21 -4.24
CA PHE A 179 1.62 0.51 -5.13
C PHE A 179 2.02 -0.92 -5.48
N THR A 180 3.20 -1.38 -5.07
CA THR A 180 3.67 -2.77 -5.16
C THR A 180 2.71 -3.75 -4.49
N ALA A 181 2.03 -3.33 -3.42
CA ALA A 181 0.99 -4.14 -2.76
C ALA A 181 -0.23 -4.40 -3.67
N LEU A 182 -0.60 -3.44 -4.53
CA LEU A 182 -1.72 -3.58 -5.47
C LEU A 182 -1.39 -4.51 -6.64
N LEU A 183 -0.11 -4.56 -7.04
CA LEU A 183 0.37 -5.47 -8.07
C LEU A 183 0.45 -6.92 -7.56
N SER A 184 0.66 -7.12 -6.27
CA SER A 184 0.95 -8.43 -5.66
C SER A 184 -0.15 -9.49 -5.91
N PRO A 185 -1.46 -9.21 -5.74
CA PRO A 185 -2.54 -10.15 -6.08
C PRO A 185 -2.53 -10.60 -7.54
N VAL A 186 -2.21 -9.68 -8.47
CA VAL A 186 -2.22 -9.94 -9.91
C VAL A 186 -1.06 -10.87 -10.28
N LEU A 187 0.14 -10.58 -9.76
CA LEU A 187 1.31 -11.42 -9.96
C LEU A 187 1.15 -12.79 -9.29
N ALA A 188 0.57 -12.86 -8.10
CA ALA A 188 0.32 -14.12 -7.40
C ALA A 188 -0.66 -15.02 -8.17
N ALA A 189 -1.76 -14.45 -8.70
CA ALA A 189 -2.71 -15.17 -9.55
C ALA A 189 -2.09 -15.65 -10.86
N SER A 190 -1.26 -14.81 -11.49
CA SER A 190 -0.51 -15.18 -12.69
C SER A 190 0.50 -16.30 -12.42
N LEU A 191 1.28 -16.19 -11.35
CA LEU A 191 2.27 -17.19 -10.94
C LEU A 191 1.62 -18.53 -10.61
N ALA A 192 0.51 -18.54 -9.86
CA ALA A 192 -0.24 -19.75 -9.55
C ALA A 192 -0.70 -20.49 -10.82
N THR A 193 -1.04 -19.74 -11.86
CA THR A 193 -1.39 -20.28 -13.18
C THR A 193 -0.15 -20.81 -13.91
N GLY A 194 0.95 -20.05 -13.93
CA GLY A 194 2.21 -20.42 -14.57
C GLY A 194 2.86 -21.69 -14.00
N ILE A 195 2.87 -21.85 -12.68
CA ILE A 195 3.39 -23.05 -11.99
C ILE A 195 2.68 -24.33 -12.44
N GLN A 196 1.40 -24.22 -12.78
CA GLN A 196 0.61 -25.36 -13.25
C GLN A 196 0.91 -25.70 -14.70
N GLU A 197 0.98 -24.70 -15.58
CA GLU A 197 1.15 -24.93 -17.01
C GLU A 197 2.61 -25.26 -17.37
N PHE A 198 3.58 -24.67 -16.68
CA PHE A 198 5.00 -24.85 -16.95
C PHE A 198 5.69 -25.61 -15.82
N LYS A 199 5.90 -26.92 -15.99
CA LYS A 199 6.51 -27.78 -14.97
C LYS A 199 7.91 -27.31 -14.53
N TRP A 200 8.68 -26.70 -15.43
CA TRP A 200 10.03 -26.18 -15.14
C TRP A 200 10.02 -24.96 -14.19
N LEU A 201 8.91 -24.22 -14.11
CA LEU A 201 8.76 -23.11 -13.15
C LEU A 201 8.54 -23.59 -11.72
N LYS A 202 8.12 -24.84 -11.50
CA LYS A 202 7.84 -25.38 -10.16
C LYS A 202 9.03 -25.31 -9.20
N PRO A 203 10.22 -25.86 -9.51
CA PRO A 203 11.36 -25.80 -8.60
C PRO A 203 11.78 -24.35 -8.31
N LEU A 204 11.76 -23.48 -9.33
CA LEU A 204 12.08 -22.06 -9.19
C LEU A 204 11.07 -21.35 -8.27
N ALA A 205 9.77 -21.56 -8.49
CA ALA A 205 8.71 -20.97 -7.68
C ALA A 205 8.74 -21.47 -6.24
N TYR A 206 9.01 -22.77 -6.00
CA TYR A 206 9.15 -23.30 -4.65
C TYR A 206 10.42 -22.82 -3.96
N GLY A 207 11.54 -22.69 -4.68
CA GLY A 207 12.77 -22.09 -4.15
C GLY A 207 12.55 -20.65 -3.71
N VAL A 208 11.84 -19.85 -4.51
CA VAL A 208 11.52 -18.48 -4.10
C VAL A 208 10.51 -18.43 -2.98
N LEU A 209 9.49 -19.30 -2.97
CA LEU A 209 8.54 -19.40 -1.86
C LEU A 209 9.25 -19.75 -0.54
N ALA A 210 10.22 -20.68 -0.58
CA ALA A 210 11.04 -21.04 0.57
C ALA A 210 11.90 -19.86 1.03
N GLY A 211 12.47 -19.09 0.10
CA GLY A 211 13.16 -17.83 0.41
C GLY A 211 12.22 -16.82 1.06
N MET A 212 11.03 -16.59 0.49
CA MET A 212 10.03 -15.68 1.07
C MET A 212 9.65 -16.09 2.49
N LEU A 213 9.44 -17.38 2.75
CA LEU A 213 9.16 -17.92 4.08
C LEU A 213 10.32 -17.73 5.06
N ALA A 214 11.57 -17.91 4.61
CA ALA A 214 12.75 -17.76 5.46
C ALA A 214 13.03 -16.28 5.80
N PHE A 215 12.78 -15.36 4.87
CA PHE A 215 13.11 -13.93 5.03
C PHE A 215 11.94 -13.08 5.56
N SER A 216 10.69 -13.48 5.32
CA SER A 216 9.49 -12.74 5.77
C SER A 216 9.49 -12.42 7.27
N PRO A 217 9.74 -13.37 8.20
CA PRO A 217 9.73 -13.10 9.63
C PRO A 217 10.84 -12.13 10.06
N ILE A 218 12.02 -12.24 9.45
CA ILE A 218 13.17 -11.37 9.74
C ILE A 218 12.84 -9.94 9.30
N VAL A 219 12.23 -9.78 8.13
CA VAL A 219 11.85 -8.48 7.56
C VAL A 219 10.75 -7.81 8.37
N VAL A 220 9.74 -8.58 8.77
CA VAL A 220 8.66 -8.12 9.64
C VAL A 220 9.19 -7.69 11.01
N ALA A 221 10.08 -8.47 11.63
CA ALA A 221 10.66 -8.16 12.94
C ALA A 221 11.68 -7.01 12.92
N THR A 222 12.45 -6.87 11.85
CA THR A 222 13.54 -5.88 11.77
C THR A 222 13.06 -4.52 11.26
N LEU A 223 12.09 -4.46 10.34
CA LEU A 223 11.78 -3.19 9.66
C LEU A 223 10.69 -2.33 10.32
N TYR A 224 9.70 -2.88 11.04
CA TYR A 224 8.51 -2.05 11.37
C TYR A 224 7.75 -2.27 12.67
N ASP A 225 8.08 -3.22 13.56
CA ASP A 225 7.37 -3.23 14.86
C ASP A 225 7.90 -2.06 15.73
N PRO A 226 7.08 -1.05 16.06
CA PRO A 226 7.51 0.04 16.94
C PRO A 226 7.90 -0.57 18.28
N THR A 227 9.10 -0.23 18.75
CA THR A 227 9.57 -0.67 20.06
C THR A 227 8.71 -0.04 21.15
N GLN A 228 8.69 -0.61 22.36
CA GLN A 228 8.01 0.04 23.48
C GLN A 228 8.52 1.47 23.72
N ALA A 229 9.81 1.70 23.47
CA ALA A 229 10.45 3.01 23.52
C ALA A 229 9.99 3.97 22.39
N ASP A 230 9.62 3.47 21.22
CA ASP A 230 9.04 4.32 20.17
C ASP A 230 7.61 4.75 20.56
N VAL A 231 6.85 3.83 21.17
CA VAL A 231 5.47 4.08 21.62
C VAL A 231 5.39 5.11 22.74
N SER A 232 6.29 5.02 23.73
CA SER A 232 6.38 5.99 24.84
C SER A 232 6.74 7.38 24.36
N ILE A 233 7.69 7.53 23.45
CA ILE A 233 8.05 8.84 22.87
C ILE A 233 6.88 9.46 22.11
N VAL A 234 6.11 8.65 21.37
CA VAL A 234 4.90 9.14 20.68
C VAL A 234 3.86 9.64 21.70
N LYS A 235 3.61 8.90 22.79
CA LYS A 235 2.70 9.34 23.84
C LYS A 235 3.17 10.63 24.51
N ALA A 236 4.47 10.74 24.78
CA ALA A 236 5.07 11.95 25.33
C ALA A 236 4.86 13.14 24.38
N ALA A 237 5.09 12.95 23.07
CA ALA A 237 4.87 13.97 22.07
C ALA A 237 3.41 14.43 22.00
N VAL A 238 2.44 13.51 22.10
CA VAL A 238 1.01 13.84 22.12
C VAL A 238 0.62 14.63 23.38
N MET A 239 1.18 14.25 24.54
CA MET A 239 0.95 14.99 25.78
C MET A 239 1.55 16.40 25.73
N GLU A 240 2.75 16.54 25.17
CA GLU A 240 3.46 17.82 25.06
C GLU A 240 2.78 18.77 24.05
N ALA A 241 2.24 18.22 22.95
CA ALA A 241 1.61 19.03 21.91
C ALA A 241 0.30 19.69 22.34
N GLN A 242 -0.37 19.20 23.38
CA GLN A 242 -1.64 19.75 23.89
C GLN A 242 -2.70 20.04 22.79
N GLY A 243 -2.72 19.21 21.74
CA GLY A 243 -3.64 19.35 20.60
C GLY A 243 -3.06 20.09 19.38
N GLU A 244 -1.87 20.67 19.48
CA GLU A 244 -1.14 21.24 18.35
C GLU A 244 -0.64 20.18 17.36
N THR A 245 -0.25 20.64 16.17
CA THR A 245 0.21 19.75 15.10
C THR A 245 1.63 19.26 15.38
N ILE A 246 1.80 17.94 15.40
CA ILE A 246 3.11 17.29 15.55
C ILE A 246 3.67 16.97 14.17
N TYR A 247 4.85 17.48 13.87
CA TYR A 247 5.57 17.19 12.64
C TYR A 247 6.30 15.86 12.79
N ASN A 248 6.22 14.98 11.79
CA ASN A 248 6.88 13.67 11.83
C ASN A 248 7.45 13.30 10.47
N ASP A 249 8.66 12.73 10.44
CA ASP A 249 9.27 12.21 9.20
C ASP A 249 8.95 10.73 8.96
N TRP A 250 8.50 10.02 9.99
CA TRP A 250 8.32 8.59 9.97
C TRP A 250 6.83 8.22 9.87
N SER A 251 6.57 7.01 9.36
CA SER A 251 5.34 6.22 9.33
C SER A 251 4.60 6.07 10.67
N THR A 252 4.86 6.90 11.68
CA THR A 252 4.26 6.86 13.02
C THR A 252 3.13 7.88 13.19
N GLY A 253 2.77 8.64 12.13
CA GLY A 253 1.66 9.60 12.17
C GLY A 253 0.34 8.97 12.62
N HIS A 254 0.10 7.71 12.23
CA HIS A 254 -1.05 6.94 12.71
C HIS A 254 -1.02 6.67 14.23
N MET A 255 0.16 6.50 14.84
CA MET A 255 0.27 6.32 16.29
C MET A 255 -0.01 7.63 17.03
N ILE A 256 0.43 8.77 16.47
CA ILE A 256 0.11 10.10 17.01
C ILE A 256 -1.42 10.28 17.05
N GLU A 257 -2.10 9.99 15.95
CA GLU A 257 -3.57 10.08 15.86
C GLU A 257 -4.27 9.09 16.81
N TYR A 258 -3.77 7.84 16.89
CA TYR A 258 -4.32 6.83 17.81
C TYR A 258 -4.29 7.28 19.27
N TYR A 259 -3.24 7.99 19.69
CA TYR A 259 -3.15 8.53 21.05
C TYR A 259 -3.82 9.90 21.23
N GLY A 260 -4.52 10.42 20.20
CA GLY A 260 -5.31 11.65 20.27
C GLY A 260 -4.57 12.92 19.84
N GLY A 261 -3.39 12.81 19.22
CA GLY A 261 -2.65 13.94 18.67
C GLY A 261 -3.01 14.26 17.21
N ASN A 262 -2.52 15.40 16.73
CA ASN A 262 -2.72 15.85 15.34
C ASN A 262 -1.42 15.75 14.54
N PRO A 263 -1.19 14.67 13.76
CA PRO A 263 0.03 14.56 12.95
C PRO A 263 -0.03 15.47 11.71
N ARG A 264 1.08 16.14 11.37
CA ARG A 264 1.20 16.88 10.11
C ARG A 264 1.09 15.95 8.90
N ASN A 265 1.74 14.79 8.99
CA ASN A 265 1.74 13.76 7.95
C ASN A 265 1.36 12.40 8.56
N LYS A 266 0.31 11.76 8.03
CA LYS A 266 -0.17 10.47 8.54
C LYS A 266 0.70 9.29 8.09
N ALA A 267 1.10 9.30 6.82
CA ALA A 267 2.18 8.48 6.28
C ALA A 267 3.46 9.32 6.30
N GLY A 268 4.62 8.72 6.57
CA GLY A 268 5.88 9.46 6.70
C GLY A 268 6.27 10.26 5.44
N GLY A 269 7.48 10.84 5.44
CA GLY A 269 8.07 11.32 4.19
C GLY A 269 8.29 12.82 4.03
N THR A 270 8.61 13.54 5.10
CA THR A 270 9.38 14.79 4.94
C THR A 270 10.46 14.88 6.00
N SER A 271 11.73 14.71 5.59
CA SER A 271 12.90 15.05 6.41
C SER A 271 13.14 16.56 6.52
N HIS A 272 12.35 17.34 5.78
CA HIS A 272 12.32 18.80 5.86
C HIS A 272 11.05 19.23 6.57
N PHE A 273 11.23 19.86 7.72
CA PHE A 273 10.17 20.40 8.54
C PHE A 273 10.17 21.91 8.33
N ASP A 274 9.14 22.41 7.65
CA ASP A 274 8.91 23.84 7.55
C ASP A 274 7.98 24.25 8.69
N CYS A 275 8.57 24.85 9.71
CA CYS A 275 7.88 25.27 10.91
C CYS A 275 7.70 26.80 10.89
N PRO A 276 6.47 27.28 10.60
CA PRO A 276 6.17 28.71 10.55
C PRO A 276 6.16 29.38 11.94
N GLY A 277 6.38 28.61 13.00
CA GLY A 277 6.44 29.01 14.40
C GLY A 277 7.12 27.90 15.22
N PRO A 278 7.13 28.01 16.57
CA PRO A 278 7.50 26.91 17.44
C PRO A 278 6.73 25.65 17.06
N CYS A 279 7.41 24.53 16.89
CA CYS A 279 6.78 23.28 16.48
C CYS A 279 7.45 22.08 17.15
N LEU A 280 6.66 21.03 17.37
CA LEU A 280 7.15 19.75 17.85
C LEU A 280 7.43 18.83 16.66
N VAL A 281 8.66 18.33 16.59
CA VAL A 281 9.11 17.42 15.53
C VAL A 281 9.50 16.07 16.13
N LEU A 282 8.82 15.01 15.69
CA LEU A 282 9.12 13.64 16.00
C LEU A 282 9.90 12.99 14.84
N THR A 283 11.21 12.79 15.01
CA THR A 283 12.08 12.30 13.93
C THR A 283 13.23 11.45 14.45
N ARG A 284 13.79 10.61 13.57
CA ARG A 284 15.05 9.90 13.84
C ARG A 284 16.30 10.72 13.52
N LYS A 285 16.17 11.76 12.68
CA LYS A 285 17.28 12.60 12.24
C LYS A 285 17.17 13.97 12.91
N PRO A 286 18.20 14.46 13.61
CA PRO A 286 18.12 15.75 14.26
C PRO A 286 17.88 16.86 13.22
N PRO A 287 16.77 17.61 13.30
CA PRO A 287 16.56 18.77 12.45
C PRO A 287 17.48 19.92 12.89
N SER A 288 17.97 20.69 11.93
CA SER A 288 18.83 21.85 12.20
C SER A 288 18.10 22.91 13.02
N GLY A 289 18.72 23.39 14.10
CA GLY A 289 18.15 24.44 14.95
C GLY A 289 17.17 23.96 16.01
N CYS A 290 16.86 22.67 16.08
CA CYS A 290 15.92 22.11 17.05
C CYS A 290 16.64 21.46 18.24
N LYS A 291 16.02 21.53 19.42
CA LYS A 291 16.53 20.95 20.67
C LYS A 291 15.80 19.65 20.98
N ALA A 292 16.54 18.56 21.21
CA ALA A 292 15.94 17.30 21.63
C ALA A 292 15.34 17.44 23.04
N MET A 293 14.08 17.06 23.22
CA MET A 293 13.35 17.19 24.50
C MET A 293 13.47 15.94 25.38
N ALA A 294 13.54 14.75 24.79
CA ALA A 294 13.73 13.50 25.52
C ALA A 294 14.39 12.42 24.65
N VAL A 295 15.25 11.60 25.28
CA VAL A 295 15.87 10.42 24.67
C VAL A 295 15.52 9.23 25.55
N GLU A 296 14.70 8.31 25.08
CA GLU A 296 14.50 7.04 25.77
C GLU A 296 15.54 6.00 25.31
N PRO A 297 16.23 5.33 26.24
CA PRO A 297 17.12 4.22 25.91
C PRO A 297 16.35 3.10 25.21
N GLY A 298 16.81 2.69 24.02
CA GLY A 298 16.18 1.61 23.25
C GLY A 298 15.20 2.07 22.18
N SER A 299 14.90 3.37 22.06
CA SER A 299 14.26 3.88 20.84
C SER A 299 15.20 3.68 19.66
N ARG A 300 14.70 3.29 18.49
CA ARG A 300 15.53 3.04 17.29
C ARG A 300 15.96 4.36 16.64
N GLY A 301 16.47 5.29 17.45
CA GLY A 301 16.85 6.64 17.09
C GLY A 301 15.71 7.66 17.09
N LEU A 302 14.46 7.26 17.35
CA LEU A 302 13.32 8.19 17.40
C LEU A 302 13.45 9.13 18.59
N ARG A 303 13.26 10.43 18.35
CA ARG A 303 13.33 11.48 19.37
C ARG A 303 12.31 12.57 19.07
N LEU A 304 11.85 13.21 20.14
CA LEU A 304 11.05 14.43 20.07
C LEU A 304 11.99 15.64 20.13
N TYR A 305 11.78 16.59 19.23
CA TYR A 305 12.52 17.84 19.13
C TYR A 305 11.56 19.02 19.25
N ASP A 306 11.99 20.01 20.01
CA ASP A 306 11.40 21.35 20.04
C ASP A 306 12.15 22.22 19.04
N CYS A 307 11.46 22.71 18.02
CA CYS A 307 12.03 23.54 16.99
C CYS A 307 11.55 24.99 17.18
N PRO A 308 12.44 25.93 17.50
CA PRO A 308 12.11 27.35 17.43
C PRO A 308 11.86 27.77 15.98
N THR A 309 11.20 28.91 15.79
CA THR A 309 10.86 29.48 14.49
C THR A 309 12.05 29.43 13.51
N SER A 310 11.83 28.90 12.31
CA SER A 310 12.90 28.69 11.33
C SER A 310 13.59 30.02 10.95
N PRO A 311 14.94 30.11 10.99
CA PRO A 311 15.65 31.35 10.71
C PRO A 311 15.57 31.81 9.24
N HIS A 312 14.96 31.01 8.36
CA HIS A 312 14.71 31.40 6.96
C HIS A 312 13.44 32.24 6.76
N GLN A 313 12.73 32.60 7.83
CA GLN A 313 11.54 33.46 7.79
C GLN A 313 11.63 34.70 8.70
N ALA A 314 12.84 35.04 9.18
CA ALA A 314 13.11 36.29 9.90
C ALA A 314 13.61 37.38 8.95
#